data_AF-A0A452RDW6-F1
#
_entry.id   AF-A0A452RDW6-F1
#
_cell.length_a   1.000
_cell.length_b   1.000
_cell.length_c   1.000
_cell.angle_alpha   90.00
_cell.angle_beta   90.00
_cell.angle_gamma   90.00
#
_symmetry.space_group_name_H-M   'P 1'
#
loop_
_entity.id
_entity.type
_entity.pdbx_description
1 polymer ?
#
loop_
_entity_poly.entity_id
_entity_poly.type
_entity_poly.pdbx_seq_one_letter_code
_entity_poly.pdbx_strand_id
1 'polypeptide(L)'
;MYLGEVCTAAGERWELQLKGAGPTPFSRQADGRKVLRSSIREFLCSEAMFHLGIPTTRAGACVTSRSTVVRDVFYDGNPKYEKCTVVLRIASTFLRFGSFEIFKSADEHTGREGPSVGRNDIRVQMLDYVISTFYPEIQAAHAGDRVQRNAAFFREVTRRTARMVAEWQCVGFCHGVLNTDNMSIVGLTIDYGPFGFLDRYDPDHVCNASDNTGRYTYSKQPEVCKWNLQKLVEALEPELPREQGEAILAAEFDAEFRRHYLQKMRRKLGLVRTELDGDAALVAKLLETMHLTGADFTNTFYLLSSFPVGPESLGLPEFLAALTAQCASLEELKLAFRPQMDPRQLSMMLMLAQSNPQLFALFGTRANVTKELERVEQQSRLEQLSPAELLSKNRGHWAEWLQEYRARLEKDREGVSDSDAWQAEHTRVMHANNPKYVLRNYIAQNAIEAAENGDFSEVRRVLKLLETPYHRDGEATEPEGAGGADSGGLSYSSKPPLWAAELCVT
;
A
#
# COMPACT_ATOMS: atom_id res chain seq x y z
N MET A 1 -11.46 7.34 -19.94
CA MET A 1 -12.65 7.30 -20.81
C MET A 1 -13.45 6.06 -20.45
N TYR A 2 -14.69 6.21 -20.03
CA TYR A 2 -15.61 5.09 -19.81
C TYR A 2 -16.12 4.61 -21.18
N LEU A 3 -15.98 3.32 -21.45
CA LEU A 3 -16.41 2.72 -22.72
C LEU A 3 -17.84 2.16 -22.63
N GLY A 4 -18.22 1.68 -21.47
CA GLY A 4 -19.47 0.96 -21.24
C GLY A 4 -19.31 -0.11 -20.18
N GLU A 5 -20.35 -0.93 -20.05
CA GLU A 5 -20.42 -2.07 -19.14
C GLU A 5 -20.58 -3.38 -19.91
N VAL A 6 -20.04 -4.45 -19.35
CA VAL A 6 -20.28 -5.83 -19.81
C VAL A 6 -20.98 -6.58 -18.69
N CYS A 7 -22.06 -7.29 -19.06
CA CYS A 7 -22.73 -8.24 -18.17
C CYS A 7 -22.22 -9.65 -18.43
N THR A 8 -21.76 -10.34 -17.40
CA THR A 8 -21.38 -11.76 -17.50
C THR A 8 -22.62 -12.65 -17.57
N ALA A 9 -22.44 -13.91 -17.96
CA ALA A 9 -23.52 -14.90 -17.93
C ALA A 9 -24.08 -15.14 -16.51
N ALA A 10 -23.30 -14.85 -15.47
CA ALA A 10 -23.72 -14.92 -14.07
C ALA A 10 -24.48 -13.66 -13.61
N GLY A 11 -24.69 -12.67 -14.49
CA GLY A 11 -25.37 -11.42 -14.17
C GLY A 11 -24.49 -10.36 -13.49
N GLU A 12 -23.18 -10.60 -13.38
CA GLU A 12 -22.25 -9.60 -12.83
C GLU A 12 -22.01 -8.48 -13.84
N ARG A 13 -21.92 -7.25 -13.36
CA ARG A 13 -21.63 -6.06 -14.18
C ARG A 13 -20.20 -5.60 -13.98
N TRP A 14 -19.52 -5.32 -15.09
CA TRP A 14 -18.15 -4.83 -15.13
C TRP A 14 -18.04 -3.60 -16.02
N GLU A 15 -17.64 -2.47 -15.44
CA GLU A 15 -17.34 -1.24 -16.16
C GLU A 15 -15.97 -1.35 -16.84
N LEU A 16 -15.88 -0.90 -18.09
CA LEU A 16 -14.65 -0.85 -18.88
C LEU A 16 -14.19 0.61 -19.04
N GLN A 17 -12.96 0.91 -18.60
CA GLN A 17 -12.39 2.24 -18.70
C GLN A 17 -11.01 2.22 -19.39
N LEU A 18 -10.81 3.04 -20.41
CA LEU A 18 -9.48 3.31 -20.97
C LEU A 18 -8.83 4.51 -20.28
N LYS A 19 -7.67 4.28 -19.65
CA LYS A 19 -6.82 5.32 -19.08
C LYS A 19 -5.69 5.67 -20.04
N GLY A 20 -5.54 6.95 -20.39
CA GLY A 20 -4.63 7.42 -21.44
C GLY A 20 -5.25 7.59 -22.84
N ALA A 21 -6.58 7.49 -22.95
CA ALA A 21 -7.31 7.54 -24.22
C ALA A 21 -7.20 8.88 -24.97
N GLY A 22 -6.77 9.95 -24.32
CA GLY A 22 -6.66 11.29 -24.90
C GLY A 22 -7.39 12.35 -24.07
N PRO A 23 -7.39 13.60 -24.55
CA PRO A 23 -8.01 14.72 -23.85
C PRO A 23 -9.54 14.55 -23.75
N THR A 24 -10.09 15.11 -22.69
CA THR A 24 -11.53 15.18 -22.38
C THR A 24 -11.86 16.59 -21.88
N PRO A 25 -13.14 16.98 -21.76
CA PRO A 25 -13.51 18.24 -21.11
C PRO A 25 -12.95 18.42 -19.69
N PHE A 26 -12.56 17.32 -19.03
CA PHE A 26 -12.02 17.30 -17.66
C PHE A 26 -10.49 17.31 -17.60
N SER A 27 -9.80 17.38 -18.74
CA SER A 27 -8.33 17.29 -18.81
C SER A 27 -7.60 18.52 -18.26
N ARG A 28 -8.30 19.62 -17.96
CA ARG A 28 -7.69 20.88 -17.52
C ARG A 28 -6.60 21.32 -18.52
N GLN A 29 -5.35 21.42 -18.05
CA GLN A 29 -4.18 21.76 -18.87
C GLN A 29 -3.35 20.53 -19.28
N ALA A 30 -3.76 19.32 -18.88
CA ALA A 30 -3.06 18.08 -19.21
C ALA A 30 -3.46 17.53 -20.59
N ASP A 31 -2.58 16.73 -21.19
CA ASP A 31 -2.77 16.17 -22.54
C ASP A 31 -3.74 14.96 -22.60
N GLY A 32 -4.18 14.44 -21.44
CA GLY A 32 -5.03 13.26 -21.34
C GLY A 32 -4.36 11.94 -21.76
N ARG A 33 -3.03 11.92 -21.89
CA ARG A 33 -2.23 10.76 -22.28
C ARG A 33 -1.54 10.12 -21.08
N LYS A 34 -1.31 8.82 -21.20
CA LYS A 34 -0.54 8.03 -20.25
C LYS A 34 0.70 7.47 -20.94
N VAL A 35 1.75 7.19 -20.17
CA VAL A 35 3.05 6.72 -20.67
C VAL A 35 3.29 5.25 -20.33
N LEU A 36 4.27 4.62 -20.97
CA LEU A 36 4.53 3.18 -20.83
C LEU A 36 4.84 2.78 -19.38
N ARG A 37 5.76 3.47 -18.70
CA ARG A 37 6.16 3.18 -17.32
C ARG A 37 4.97 3.13 -16.35
N SER A 38 4.14 4.17 -16.33
CA SER A 38 2.99 4.24 -15.42
C SER A 38 1.89 3.26 -15.82
N SER A 39 1.83 2.88 -17.10
CA SER A 39 0.88 1.90 -17.61
C SER A 39 1.23 0.49 -17.17
N ILE A 40 2.51 0.11 -17.28
CA ILE A 40 3.01 -1.18 -16.78
C ILE A 40 2.86 -1.28 -15.26
N ARG A 41 3.21 -0.23 -14.51
CA ARG A 41 3.04 -0.22 -13.04
C ARG A 41 1.60 -0.44 -12.61
N GLU A 42 0.66 0.29 -13.20
CA GLU A 42 -0.77 0.13 -12.89
C GLU A 42 -1.28 -1.26 -13.29
N PHE A 43 -0.89 -1.74 -14.48
CA PHE A 43 -1.28 -3.06 -14.97
C PHE A 43 -0.80 -4.17 -14.03
N LEU A 44 0.50 -4.20 -13.69
CA LEU A 44 1.07 -5.23 -12.82
C LEU A 44 0.52 -5.14 -11.39
N CYS A 45 0.35 -3.93 -10.84
CA CYS A 45 -0.10 -3.77 -9.46
C CYS A 45 -1.58 -4.11 -9.26
N SER A 46 -2.43 -3.77 -10.24
CA SER A 46 -3.82 -4.21 -10.25
C SER A 46 -3.93 -5.73 -10.11
N GLU A 47 -3.14 -6.48 -10.89
CA GLU A 47 -3.19 -7.93 -10.87
C GLU A 47 -2.48 -8.52 -9.64
N ALA A 48 -1.37 -7.92 -9.18
CA ALA A 48 -0.72 -8.30 -7.94
C ALA A 48 -1.67 -8.22 -6.74
N MET A 49 -2.40 -7.10 -6.61
CA MET A 49 -3.33 -6.89 -5.49
C MET A 49 -4.50 -7.89 -5.55
N PHE A 50 -4.99 -8.21 -6.75
CA PHE A 50 -6.03 -9.22 -6.93
C PHE A 50 -5.56 -10.61 -6.46
N HIS A 51 -4.36 -11.03 -6.85
CA HIS A 51 -3.81 -12.33 -6.48
C HIS A 51 -3.31 -12.41 -5.03
N LEU A 52 -3.05 -11.27 -4.38
CA LEU A 52 -2.90 -11.15 -2.93
C LEU A 52 -4.24 -11.23 -2.17
N GLY A 53 -5.37 -11.31 -2.88
CA GLY A 53 -6.70 -11.35 -2.28
C GLY A 53 -7.20 -10.00 -1.75
N ILE A 54 -6.60 -8.89 -2.21
CA ILE A 54 -6.97 -7.53 -1.80
C ILE A 54 -7.95 -6.94 -2.83
N PRO A 55 -9.10 -6.39 -2.41
CA PRO A 55 -10.05 -5.76 -3.34
C PRO A 55 -9.39 -4.67 -4.18
N THR A 56 -9.52 -4.75 -5.50
CA THR A 56 -8.86 -3.85 -6.45
C THR A 56 -9.58 -3.74 -7.79
N THR A 57 -9.38 -2.63 -8.49
CA THR A 57 -9.62 -2.54 -9.95
C THR A 57 -8.66 -3.43 -10.73
N ARG A 58 -9.18 -4.17 -11.71
CA ARG A 58 -8.43 -5.09 -12.58
C ARG A 58 -7.89 -4.39 -13.81
N ALA A 59 -6.86 -4.97 -14.42
CA ALA A 59 -6.25 -4.46 -15.65
C ALA A 59 -6.34 -5.50 -16.78
N GLY A 60 -7.17 -5.23 -17.79
CA GLY A 60 -7.44 -6.17 -18.88
C GLY A 60 -6.39 -6.15 -20.01
N ALA A 61 -5.81 -4.99 -20.32
CA ALA A 61 -4.82 -4.84 -21.37
C ALA A 61 -3.94 -3.61 -21.17
N CYS A 62 -2.70 -3.66 -21.64
CA CYS A 62 -1.76 -2.54 -21.72
C CYS A 62 -1.26 -2.43 -23.17
N VAL A 63 -1.62 -1.35 -23.87
CA VAL A 63 -1.33 -1.16 -25.29
C VAL A 63 -0.48 0.08 -25.48
N THR A 64 0.76 -0.11 -25.95
CA THR A 64 1.68 0.99 -26.27
C THR A 64 1.64 1.37 -27.74
N SER A 65 2.20 2.52 -28.08
CA SER A 65 2.21 3.06 -29.45
C SER A 65 3.55 3.71 -29.80
N ARG A 66 3.70 4.09 -31.07
CA ARG A 66 4.84 4.91 -31.53
C ARG A 66 4.67 6.41 -31.25
N SER A 67 3.45 6.85 -30.92
CA SER A 67 3.20 8.25 -30.54
C SER A 67 3.88 8.55 -29.22
N THR A 68 4.46 9.73 -29.07
CA THR A 68 5.16 10.15 -27.85
C THR A 68 4.55 11.40 -27.25
N VAL A 69 4.79 11.59 -25.95
CA VAL A 69 4.46 12.80 -25.19
C VAL A 69 5.66 13.23 -24.37
N VAL A 70 5.76 14.52 -24.10
CA VAL A 70 6.83 15.06 -23.27
C VAL A 70 6.45 14.90 -21.80
N ARG A 71 7.37 14.37 -20.99
CA ARG A 71 7.24 14.27 -19.54
C ARG A 71 8.54 14.67 -18.87
N ASP A 72 8.43 15.43 -17.80
CA ASP A 72 9.49 15.57 -16.81
C ASP A 72 9.20 14.56 -15.71
N VAL A 73 9.98 13.47 -15.66
CA VAL A 73 9.71 12.32 -14.78
C VAL A 73 9.95 12.69 -13.32
N PHE A 74 10.97 13.49 -13.05
CA PHE A 74 11.42 13.84 -11.70
C PHE A 74 11.10 15.28 -11.31
N TYR A 75 10.44 16.04 -12.19
CA TYR A 75 10.17 17.47 -12.01
C TYR A 75 11.46 18.29 -11.80
N ASP A 76 12.56 17.86 -12.43
CA ASP A 76 13.90 18.41 -12.28
C ASP A 76 14.31 19.35 -13.44
N GLY A 77 13.40 19.58 -14.39
CA GLY A 77 13.62 20.38 -15.57
C GLY A 77 14.24 19.62 -16.75
N ASN A 78 14.36 18.28 -16.68
CA ASN A 78 14.92 17.44 -17.74
C ASN A 78 13.84 16.59 -18.45
N PRO A 79 12.97 17.20 -19.30
CA PRO A 79 11.90 16.50 -19.96
C PRO A 79 12.40 15.50 -21.01
N LYS A 80 11.71 14.36 -21.11
CA LYS A 80 11.96 13.28 -22.07
C LYS A 80 10.70 12.95 -22.88
N TYR A 81 10.90 12.38 -24.06
CA TYR A 81 9.80 11.82 -24.85
C TYR A 81 9.49 10.40 -24.37
N GLU A 82 8.26 10.17 -23.94
CA GLU A 82 7.78 8.86 -23.50
C GLU A 82 6.68 8.34 -24.44
N LYS A 83 6.62 7.01 -24.65
CA LYS A 83 5.62 6.38 -25.52
C LYS A 83 4.22 6.49 -24.92
N CYS A 84 3.27 7.01 -25.70
CA CYS A 84 1.85 7.00 -25.38
C CYS A 84 1.37 5.56 -25.24
N THR A 85 0.74 5.27 -24.11
CA THR A 85 0.26 3.94 -23.74
C THR A 85 -1.13 4.07 -23.12
N VAL A 86 -1.99 3.09 -23.37
CA VAL A 86 -3.35 3.01 -22.83
C VAL A 86 -3.49 1.74 -22.00
N VAL A 87 -4.13 1.86 -20.84
CA VAL A 87 -4.51 0.71 -20.00
C VAL A 87 -6.03 0.55 -20.00
N LEU A 88 -6.50 -0.66 -20.27
CA LEU A 88 -7.88 -1.06 -20.02
C LEU A 88 -8.03 -1.45 -18.56
N ARG A 89 -8.80 -0.66 -17.82
CA ARG A 89 -9.19 -0.92 -16.43
C ARG A 89 -10.58 -1.52 -16.41
N ILE A 90 -10.79 -2.45 -15.48
CA ILE A 90 -12.05 -3.17 -15.30
C ILE A 90 -12.41 -3.16 -13.82
N ALA A 91 -13.63 -2.78 -13.47
CA ALA A 91 -14.10 -2.75 -12.09
C ALA A 91 -15.61 -2.97 -12.03
N SER A 92 -16.16 -3.33 -10.86
CA SER A 92 -17.61 -3.33 -10.67
C SER A 92 -18.19 -1.91 -10.80
N THR A 93 -17.45 -0.91 -10.30
CA THR A 93 -17.71 0.49 -10.62
C THR A 93 -16.47 1.37 -10.42
N PHE A 94 -16.38 2.46 -11.18
CA PHE A 94 -15.39 3.53 -10.98
C PHE A 94 -15.91 4.72 -10.15
N LEU A 95 -17.10 4.60 -9.54
CA LEU A 95 -17.64 5.60 -8.61
C LEU A 95 -16.83 5.70 -7.31
N ARG A 96 -16.70 6.94 -6.82
CA ARG A 96 -15.72 7.31 -5.80
C ARG A 96 -16.34 8.21 -4.75
N PHE A 97 -15.64 8.44 -3.65
CA PHE A 97 -16.10 9.43 -2.67
C PHE A 97 -16.14 10.82 -3.32
N GLY A 98 -15.07 11.18 -4.06
CA GLY A 98 -15.01 12.41 -4.84
C GLY A 98 -16.14 12.58 -5.89
N SER A 99 -16.78 11.50 -6.34
CA SER A 99 -17.95 11.58 -7.23
C SER A 99 -19.13 12.29 -6.55
N PHE A 100 -19.28 12.15 -5.23
CA PHE A 100 -20.29 12.86 -4.44
C PHE A 100 -19.84 14.27 -4.04
N GLU A 101 -18.55 14.56 -4.07
CA GLU A 101 -18.02 15.88 -3.68
C GLU A 101 -18.12 16.93 -4.78
N ILE A 102 -18.36 16.55 -6.04
CA ILE A 102 -18.55 17.51 -7.14
C ILE A 102 -19.79 18.41 -6.96
N PHE A 103 -20.66 18.09 -6.00
CA PHE A 103 -21.85 18.86 -5.65
C PHE A 103 -21.61 19.82 -4.46
N LYS A 104 -20.44 19.78 -3.81
CA LYS A 104 -20.12 20.62 -2.64
C LYS A 104 -20.08 22.10 -3.03
N SER A 105 -20.71 22.92 -2.19
CA SER A 105 -20.62 24.38 -2.24
C SER A 105 -19.19 24.87 -2.02
N ALA A 106 -18.96 26.16 -2.25
CA ALA A 106 -17.67 26.79 -2.02
C ALA A 106 -17.14 26.51 -0.60
N ASP A 107 -15.92 25.99 -0.54
CA ASP A 107 -15.15 25.83 0.69
C ASP A 107 -14.82 27.20 1.29
N GLU A 108 -15.07 27.37 2.58
CA GLU A 108 -14.96 28.67 3.27
C GLU A 108 -13.53 29.24 3.24
N HIS A 109 -12.51 28.39 3.14
CA HIS A 109 -11.11 28.80 3.22
C HIS A 109 -10.49 29.02 1.83
N THR A 110 -10.79 28.14 0.89
CA THR A 110 -10.18 28.15 -0.45
C THR A 110 -11.06 28.79 -1.52
N GLY A 111 -12.35 28.98 -1.24
CA GLY A 111 -13.36 29.45 -2.19
C GLY A 111 -13.63 28.47 -3.34
N ARG A 112 -13.05 27.25 -3.30
CA ARG A 112 -13.23 26.24 -4.33
C ARG A 112 -14.57 25.55 -4.16
N GLU A 113 -15.29 25.39 -5.26
CA GLU A 113 -16.57 24.67 -5.30
C GLU A 113 -16.53 23.52 -6.30
N GLY A 114 -17.47 22.59 -6.16
CA GLY A 114 -17.65 21.51 -7.12
C GLY A 114 -18.28 22.00 -8.44
N PRO A 115 -18.06 21.31 -9.57
CA PRO A 115 -18.63 21.71 -10.86
C PRO A 115 -20.15 21.48 -10.99
N SER A 116 -20.81 20.94 -9.96
CA SER A 116 -22.24 20.59 -10.00
C SER A 116 -23.01 21.08 -8.76
N VAL A 117 -22.56 22.19 -8.17
CA VAL A 117 -23.27 22.86 -7.06
C VAL A 117 -24.76 23.06 -7.38
N GLY A 118 -25.62 22.78 -6.40
CA GLY A 118 -27.07 22.93 -6.53
C GLY A 118 -27.79 21.79 -7.24
N ARG A 119 -27.08 20.83 -7.84
CA ARG A 119 -27.67 19.64 -8.50
C ARG A 119 -27.91 18.47 -7.55
N ASN A 120 -28.58 18.75 -6.43
CA ASN A 120 -28.92 17.73 -5.43
C ASN A 120 -29.82 16.63 -6.02
N ASP A 121 -30.66 16.95 -7.01
CA ASP A 121 -31.46 15.98 -7.77
C ASP A 121 -30.61 14.83 -8.33
N ILE A 122 -29.49 15.18 -9.00
CA ILE A 122 -28.57 14.19 -9.59
C ILE A 122 -27.82 13.44 -8.49
N ARG A 123 -27.38 14.13 -7.43
CA ARG A 123 -26.66 13.49 -6.33
C ARG A 123 -27.50 12.41 -5.65
N VAL A 124 -28.78 12.69 -5.38
CA VAL A 124 -29.73 11.73 -4.81
C VAL A 124 -29.94 10.55 -5.77
N GLN A 125 -30.14 10.83 -7.06
CA GLN A 125 -30.27 9.79 -8.07
C GLN A 125 -29.02 8.88 -8.13
N MET A 126 -27.82 9.47 -8.03
CA MET A 126 -26.56 8.71 -8.00
C MET A 126 -26.44 7.85 -6.75
N LEU A 127 -26.84 8.36 -5.58
CA LEU A 127 -26.88 7.56 -4.35
C LEU A 127 -27.87 6.39 -4.45
N ASP A 128 -29.08 6.66 -4.95
CA ASP A 128 -30.11 5.63 -5.21
C ASP A 128 -29.58 4.56 -6.18
N TYR A 129 -28.89 4.97 -7.26
CA TYR A 129 -28.25 4.06 -8.21
C TYR A 129 -27.16 3.20 -7.56
N VAL A 130 -26.25 3.80 -6.79
CA VAL A 130 -25.16 3.08 -6.11
C VAL A 130 -25.71 2.02 -5.19
N ILE A 131 -26.67 2.38 -4.33
CA ILE A 131 -27.21 1.46 -3.33
C ILE A 131 -28.00 0.34 -4.00
N SER A 132 -28.88 0.66 -4.95
CA SER A 132 -29.68 -0.36 -5.64
C SER A 132 -28.86 -1.31 -6.51
N THR A 133 -27.74 -0.85 -7.07
CA THR A 133 -26.92 -1.65 -8.01
C THR A 133 -25.84 -2.45 -7.30
N PHE A 134 -25.13 -1.85 -6.33
CA PHE A 134 -23.93 -2.44 -5.72
C PHE A 134 -24.13 -2.90 -4.26
N TYR A 135 -25.27 -2.54 -3.66
CA TYR A 135 -25.69 -2.96 -2.31
C TYR A 135 -27.16 -3.40 -2.30
N PRO A 136 -27.59 -4.28 -3.23
CA PRO A 136 -28.99 -4.65 -3.38
C PRO A 136 -29.61 -5.27 -2.12
N GLU A 137 -28.82 -5.94 -1.29
CA GLU A 137 -29.22 -6.46 0.02
C GLU A 137 -29.61 -5.35 1.00
N ILE A 138 -28.88 -4.23 0.99
CA ILE A 138 -29.19 -3.05 1.82
C ILE A 138 -30.45 -2.36 1.29
N GLN A 139 -30.56 -2.22 -0.04
CA GLN A 139 -31.77 -1.68 -0.68
C GLN A 139 -33.01 -2.50 -0.32
N ALA A 140 -32.91 -3.83 -0.33
CA ALA A 140 -34.01 -4.72 0.00
C ALA A 140 -34.39 -4.66 1.50
N ALA A 141 -33.41 -4.65 2.39
CA ALA A 141 -33.64 -4.62 3.84
C ALA A 141 -34.30 -3.31 4.33
N HIS A 142 -34.12 -2.20 3.62
CA HIS A 142 -34.57 -0.87 4.02
C HIS A 142 -35.42 -0.17 2.94
N ALA A 143 -36.15 -0.91 2.11
CA ALA A 143 -36.87 -0.36 0.95
C ALA A 143 -37.88 0.76 1.29
N GLY A 144 -38.42 0.78 2.51
CA GLY A 144 -39.37 1.79 2.99
C GLY A 144 -38.75 2.97 3.77
N ASP A 145 -37.44 2.95 4.06
CA ASP A 145 -36.77 3.96 4.87
C ASP A 145 -35.42 4.35 4.24
N ARG A 146 -35.42 5.45 3.48
CA ARG A 146 -34.23 5.94 2.78
C ARG A 146 -33.11 6.33 3.73
N VAL A 147 -33.42 6.91 4.89
CA VAL A 147 -32.41 7.36 5.85
C VAL A 147 -31.69 6.16 6.44
N GLN A 148 -32.44 5.16 6.90
CA GLN A 148 -31.84 3.92 7.42
C GLN A 148 -31.10 3.13 6.35
N ARG A 149 -31.61 3.11 5.12
CA ARG A 149 -30.91 2.52 3.96
C ARG A 149 -29.56 3.20 3.73
N ASN A 150 -29.53 4.54 3.69
CA ASN A 150 -28.30 5.30 3.44
C ASN A 150 -27.31 5.15 4.61
N ALA A 151 -27.79 5.09 5.85
CA ALA A 151 -27.00 4.79 7.03
C ALA A 151 -26.40 3.37 6.99
N ALA A 152 -27.17 2.37 6.59
CA ALA A 152 -26.70 1.00 6.41
C ALA A 152 -25.66 0.90 5.28
N PHE A 153 -25.88 1.59 4.17
CA PHE A 153 -24.92 1.73 3.08
C PHE A 153 -23.60 2.34 3.58
N PHE A 154 -23.65 3.50 4.25
CA PHE A 154 -22.46 4.17 4.75
C PHE A 154 -21.70 3.32 5.77
N ARG A 155 -22.41 2.57 6.62
CA ARG A 155 -21.81 1.58 7.54
C ARG A 155 -21.02 0.52 6.79
N GLU A 156 -21.58 -0.04 5.71
CA GLU A 156 -20.88 -1.04 4.90
C GLU A 156 -19.69 -0.45 4.15
N VAL A 157 -19.81 0.75 3.57
CA VAL A 157 -18.67 1.46 2.95
C VAL A 157 -17.55 1.70 3.96
N THR A 158 -17.89 2.08 5.19
CA THR A 158 -16.94 2.27 6.30
C THR A 158 -16.20 0.97 6.60
N ARG A 159 -16.93 -0.14 6.76
CA ARG A 159 -16.35 -1.47 7.03
C ARG A 159 -15.46 -1.95 5.89
N ARG A 160 -15.91 -1.84 4.64
CA ARG A 160 -15.11 -2.23 3.45
C ARG A 160 -13.82 -1.44 3.36
N THR A 161 -13.87 -0.12 3.59
CA THR A 161 -12.69 0.74 3.60
C THR A 161 -11.72 0.36 4.72
N ALA A 162 -12.22 0.10 5.93
CA ALA A 162 -11.42 -0.34 7.07
C ALA A 162 -10.71 -1.69 6.81
N ARG A 163 -11.42 -2.67 6.23
CA ARG A 163 -10.83 -3.97 5.83
C ARG A 163 -9.77 -3.80 4.74
N MET A 164 -10.06 -3.01 3.70
CA MET A 164 -9.14 -2.76 2.59
C MET A 164 -7.82 -2.17 3.08
N VAL A 165 -7.86 -1.10 3.89
CA VAL A 165 -6.64 -0.50 4.40
C VAL A 165 -5.93 -1.39 5.42
N ALA A 166 -6.65 -2.21 6.20
CA ALA A 166 -6.02 -3.24 7.04
C ALA A 166 -5.24 -4.27 6.21
N GLU A 167 -5.76 -4.74 5.08
CA GLU A 167 -5.01 -5.62 4.17
C GLU A 167 -3.78 -4.92 3.59
N TRP A 168 -3.87 -3.63 3.25
CA TRP A 168 -2.70 -2.85 2.80
C TRP A 168 -1.59 -2.83 3.87
N GLN A 169 -1.95 -2.60 5.14
CA GLN A 169 -0.98 -2.69 6.23
C GLN A 169 -0.40 -4.11 6.35
N CYS A 170 -1.21 -5.16 6.20
CA CYS A 170 -0.71 -6.54 6.35
C CYS A 170 0.25 -6.99 5.25
N VAL A 171 0.24 -6.35 4.06
CA VAL A 171 1.16 -6.67 2.95
C VAL A 171 2.22 -5.59 2.70
N GLY A 172 2.26 -4.53 3.52
CA GLY A 172 3.22 -3.45 3.34
C GLY A 172 2.95 -2.58 2.11
N PHE A 173 1.69 -2.46 1.66
CA PHE A 173 1.34 -1.62 0.51
C PHE A 173 1.16 -0.17 0.94
N CYS A 174 1.77 0.76 0.21
CA CYS A 174 1.62 2.20 0.37
C CYS A 174 1.09 2.82 -0.93
N HIS A 175 -0.10 3.43 -0.87
CA HIS A 175 -0.80 3.95 -2.05
C HIS A 175 -0.19 5.26 -2.60
N GLY A 176 0.28 6.14 -1.71
CA GLY A 176 0.95 7.40 -2.06
C GLY A 176 0.05 8.57 -2.50
N VAL A 177 -1.23 8.34 -2.83
CA VAL A 177 -2.17 9.41 -3.25
C VAL A 177 -3.59 9.08 -2.80
N LEU A 178 -3.85 9.16 -1.49
CA LEU A 178 -5.15 8.87 -0.90
C LEU A 178 -6.06 10.10 -0.83
N ASN A 179 -6.22 10.77 -1.96
CA ASN A 179 -7.25 11.80 -2.10
C ASN A 179 -8.65 11.15 -2.13
N THR A 180 -9.70 11.90 -1.82
CA THR A 180 -11.09 11.40 -1.82
C THR A 180 -11.56 10.95 -3.21
N ASP A 181 -11.03 11.55 -4.28
CA ASP A 181 -11.25 11.10 -5.64
C ASP A 181 -10.49 9.81 -5.96
N ASN A 182 -9.66 9.24 -5.08
CA ASN A 182 -9.07 7.90 -5.21
C ASN A 182 -9.65 6.90 -4.20
N MET A 183 -10.78 7.22 -3.57
CA MET A 183 -11.47 6.30 -2.67
C MET A 183 -12.69 5.69 -3.38
N SER A 184 -12.63 4.39 -3.67
CA SER A 184 -13.73 3.65 -4.30
C SER A 184 -14.95 3.56 -3.39
N ILE A 185 -16.15 3.82 -3.94
CA ILE A 185 -17.39 3.70 -3.18
C ILE A 185 -17.66 2.26 -2.73
N VAL A 186 -17.15 1.27 -3.48
CA VAL A 186 -17.27 -0.17 -3.19
C VAL A 186 -16.08 -0.78 -2.44
N GLY A 187 -15.12 0.04 -1.99
CA GLY A 187 -13.95 -0.44 -1.21
C GLY A 187 -12.89 -1.19 -2.03
N LEU A 188 -12.65 -0.77 -3.28
CA LEU A 188 -11.56 -1.26 -4.13
C LEU A 188 -10.33 -0.35 -4.03
N THR A 189 -9.15 -0.96 -4.05
CA THR A 189 -7.89 -0.25 -4.36
C THR A 189 -7.96 0.26 -5.79
N ILE A 190 -7.72 1.55 -6.01
CA ILE A 190 -7.99 2.21 -7.28
C ILE A 190 -6.96 3.31 -7.56
N ASP A 191 -6.58 3.48 -8.83
CA ASP A 191 -5.63 4.51 -9.29
C ASP A 191 -4.20 4.39 -8.75
N TYR A 192 -3.55 3.34 -9.23
CA TYR A 192 -2.12 3.10 -9.07
C TYR A 192 -1.28 4.17 -9.78
N GLY A 193 -0.75 5.12 -9.00
CA GLY A 193 0.24 6.11 -9.42
C GLY A 193 1.58 5.85 -8.73
N PRO A 194 2.02 6.73 -7.80
CA PRO A 194 3.25 6.54 -7.05
C PRO A 194 3.05 5.64 -5.82
N PHE A 195 2.55 4.41 -6.06
CA PHE A 195 2.45 3.40 -5.01
C PHE A 195 3.82 2.73 -4.76
N GLY A 196 3.95 2.01 -3.65
CA GLY A 196 5.08 1.11 -3.41
C GLY A 196 4.70 0.01 -2.41
N PHE A 197 5.34 -1.15 -2.53
CA PHE A 197 5.39 -2.13 -1.44
C PHE A 197 6.64 -1.82 -0.60
N LEU A 198 6.54 -1.95 0.73
CA LEU A 198 7.67 -1.79 1.62
C LEU A 198 8.73 -2.85 1.29
N ASP A 199 9.95 -2.39 1.03
CA ASP A 199 11.13 -3.25 1.05
C ASP A 199 11.55 -3.44 2.51
N ARG A 200 12.31 -2.51 3.10
CA ARG A 200 12.51 -2.47 4.56
C ARG A 200 11.26 -1.96 5.27
N TYR A 201 10.98 -2.48 6.46
CA TYR A 201 9.92 -1.92 7.28
C TYR A 201 10.31 -0.53 7.79
N ASP A 202 9.52 0.47 7.37
CA ASP A 202 9.62 1.84 7.82
C ASP A 202 8.19 2.39 7.96
N PRO A 203 7.70 2.64 9.19
CA PRO A 203 6.36 3.13 9.41
C PRO A 203 6.13 4.49 8.72
N ASP A 204 7.18 5.29 8.58
CA ASP A 204 7.14 6.62 8.00
C ASP A 204 7.57 6.64 6.52
N HIS A 205 7.61 5.48 5.87
CA HIS A 205 7.88 5.38 4.44
C HIS A 205 6.88 6.23 3.64
N VAL A 206 7.42 7.06 2.75
CA VAL A 206 6.69 7.84 1.76
C VAL A 206 7.05 7.30 0.38
N CYS A 207 6.10 6.67 -0.31
CA CYS A 207 6.32 6.14 -1.65
C CYS A 207 6.15 7.19 -2.76
N ASN A 208 5.47 8.30 -2.48
CA ASN A 208 5.24 9.40 -3.41
C ASN A 208 6.25 10.53 -3.19
N ALA A 209 7.15 10.73 -4.14
CA ALA A 209 8.17 11.77 -4.05
C ALA A 209 7.61 13.20 -4.03
N SER A 210 6.35 13.41 -4.41
CA SER A 210 5.68 14.72 -4.30
C SER A 210 5.05 14.96 -2.92
N ASP A 211 4.97 13.96 -2.04
CA ASP A 211 4.44 14.10 -0.67
C ASP A 211 5.54 14.52 0.31
N ASN A 212 5.98 15.77 0.20
CA ASN A 212 7.04 16.34 1.03
C ASN A 212 6.66 16.42 2.52
N THR A 213 5.37 16.29 2.86
CA THR A 213 4.87 16.37 4.24
C THR A 213 4.72 15.00 4.89
N GLY A 214 4.77 13.92 4.11
CA GLY A 214 4.39 12.59 4.56
C GLY A 214 2.95 12.54 5.05
N ARG A 215 2.01 13.09 4.26
CA ARG A 215 0.57 12.98 4.50
C ARG A 215 0.10 11.53 4.30
N TYR A 216 0.66 10.83 3.32
CA TYR A 216 0.30 9.49 2.91
C TYR A 216 1.38 8.47 3.25
N THR A 217 2.09 8.65 4.37
CA THR A 217 3.02 7.62 4.87
C THR A 217 2.30 6.30 5.09
N TYR A 218 3.03 5.20 5.02
CA TYR A 218 2.51 3.86 5.29
C TYR A 218 1.70 3.79 6.60
N SER A 219 2.19 4.37 7.70
CA SER A 219 1.53 4.37 9.01
C SER A 219 0.22 5.19 9.05
N LYS A 220 0.09 6.22 8.20
CA LYS A 220 -1.04 7.17 8.23
C LYS A 220 -2.21 6.76 7.34
N GLN A 221 -2.06 5.77 6.48
CA GLN A 221 -3.12 5.36 5.54
C GLN A 221 -4.47 5.06 6.23
N PRO A 222 -4.53 4.38 7.40
CA PRO A 222 -5.80 4.15 8.09
C PRO A 222 -6.51 5.44 8.48
N GLU A 223 -5.80 6.37 9.11
CA GLU A 223 -6.36 7.67 9.54
C GLU A 223 -6.77 8.53 8.34
N VAL A 224 -6.00 8.49 7.25
CA VAL A 224 -6.37 9.20 6.00
C VAL A 224 -7.64 8.60 5.40
N CYS A 225 -7.79 7.28 5.39
CA CYS A 225 -9.01 6.63 4.90
C CYS A 225 -10.22 7.00 5.76
N LYS A 226 -10.06 7.04 7.09
CA LYS A 226 -11.09 7.51 8.03
C LYS A 226 -11.48 8.97 7.78
N TRP A 227 -10.50 9.84 7.56
CA TRP A 227 -10.74 11.24 7.20
C TRP A 227 -11.49 11.36 5.86
N ASN A 228 -11.15 10.55 4.86
CA ASN A 228 -11.87 10.53 3.58
C ASN A 228 -13.33 10.05 3.73
N LEU A 229 -13.61 9.11 4.64
CA LEU A 229 -14.99 8.72 4.97
C LEU A 229 -15.76 9.87 5.62
N GLN A 230 -15.12 10.69 6.47
CA GLN A 230 -15.75 11.90 7.01
C GLN A 230 -16.12 12.88 5.89
N LYS A 231 -15.24 13.05 4.88
CA LYS A 231 -15.56 13.87 3.69
C LYS A 231 -16.74 13.32 2.88
N LEU A 232 -16.90 11.99 2.84
CA LEU A 232 -18.07 11.35 2.23
C LEU A 232 -19.35 11.62 3.02
N VAL A 233 -19.33 11.56 4.36
CA VAL A 233 -20.50 11.92 5.19
C VAL A 233 -20.99 13.33 4.85
N GLU A 234 -20.08 14.30 4.83
CA GLU A 234 -20.40 15.69 4.46
C GLU A 234 -21.03 15.78 3.06
N ALA A 235 -20.57 14.96 2.12
CA ALA A 235 -21.08 14.96 0.74
C ALA A 235 -22.49 14.36 0.62
N LEU A 236 -22.91 13.50 1.56
CA LEU A 236 -24.19 12.80 1.54
C LEU A 236 -25.33 13.57 2.23
N GLU A 237 -25.05 14.69 2.90
CA GLU A 237 -26.09 15.52 3.53
C GLU A 237 -27.05 16.15 2.51
N PRO A 238 -28.39 16.13 2.71
CA PRO A 238 -29.09 15.70 3.92
C PRO A 238 -29.57 14.23 3.89
N GLU A 239 -29.30 13.49 2.81
CA GLU A 239 -29.80 12.11 2.63
C GLU A 239 -29.26 11.12 3.68
N LEU A 240 -28.08 11.43 4.22
CA LEU A 240 -27.57 10.88 5.46
C LEU A 240 -27.33 12.06 6.42
N PRO A 241 -28.09 12.17 7.52
CA PRO A 241 -27.82 13.19 8.54
C PRO A 241 -26.39 13.07 9.06
N ARG A 242 -25.68 14.21 9.13
CA ARG A 242 -24.26 14.27 9.51
C ARG A 242 -23.95 13.54 10.82
N GLU A 243 -24.72 13.84 11.85
CA GLU A 243 -24.58 13.25 13.18
C GLU A 243 -24.66 11.72 13.13
N GLN A 244 -25.60 11.17 12.33
CA GLN A 244 -25.75 9.73 12.15
C GLN A 244 -24.56 9.12 11.41
N GLY A 245 -24.06 9.79 10.36
CA GLY A 245 -22.86 9.34 9.63
C GLY A 245 -21.60 9.37 10.51
N GLU A 246 -21.39 10.44 11.27
CA GLU A 246 -20.26 10.58 12.19
C GLU A 246 -20.33 9.53 13.33
N ALA A 247 -21.52 9.25 13.86
CA ALA A 247 -21.71 8.19 14.86
C ALA A 247 -21.38 6.79 14.30
N ILE A 248 -21.76 6.50 13.05
CA ILE A 248 -21.41 5.25 12.38
C ILE A 248 -19.89 5.15 12.18
N LEU A 249 -19.25 6.22 11.71
CA LEU A 249 -17.81 6.24 11.49
C LEU A 249 -17.04 5.97 12.78
N ALA A 250 -17.43 6.62 13.88
CA ALA A 250 -16.83 6.45 15.20
C ALA A 250 -17.03 5.03 15.76
N ALA A 251 -18.19 4.42 15.54
CA ALA A 251 -18.49 3.08 16.04
C ALA A 251 -17.81 1.96 15.23
N GLU A 252 -17.65 2.13 13.92
CA GLU A 252 -17.36 1.01 13.02
C GLU A 252 -15.90 0.98 12.56
N PHE A 253 -15.29 2.12 12.20
CA PHE A 253 -14.01 2.10 11.48
C PHE A 253 -12.87 1.49 12.30
N ASP A 254 -12.59 2.03 13.50
CA ASP A 254 -11.45 1.58 14.31
C ASP A 254 -11.65 0.16 14.84
N ALA A 255 -12.91 -0.21 15.14
CA ALA A 255 -13.25 -1.54 15.59
C ALA A 255 -13.01 -2.56 14.46
N GLU A 256 -13.52 -2.28 13.27
CA GLU A 256 -13.39 -3.18 12.12
C GLU A 256 -11.95 -3.26 11.60
N PHE A 257 -11.24 -2.13 11.53
CA PHE A 257 -9.83 -2.10 11.16
C PHE A 257 -8.99 -2.96 12.12
N ARG A 258 -9.08 -2.72 13.44
CA ARG A 258 -8.30 -3.47 14.44
C ARG A 258 -8.60 -4.96 14.39
N ARG A 259 -9.88 -5.33 14.31
CA ARG A 259 -10.32 -6.72 14.23
C ARG A 259 -9.76 -7.43 12.99
N HIS A 260 -9.92 -6.82 11.81
CA HIS A 260 -9.45 -7.40 10.55
C HIS A 260 -7.92 -7.48 10.48
N TYR A 261 -7.24 -6.40 10.87
CA TYR A 261 -5.78 -6.32 10.92
C TYR A 261 -5.21 -7.40 11.86
N LEU A 262 -5.68 -7.49 13.10
CA LEU A 262 -5.18 -8.47 14.06
C LEU A 262 -5.44 -9.90 13.58
N GLN A 263 -6.62 -10.18 13.04
CA GLN A 263 -6.94 -11.50 12.49
C GLN A 263 -5.95 -11.90 11.38
N LYS A 264 -5.59 -10.96 10.50
CA LYS A 264 -4.62 -11.20 9.43
C LYS A 264 -3.20 -11.35 9.95
N MET A 265 -2.76 -10.48 10.85
CA MET A 265 -1.42 -10.58 11.44
C MET A 265 -1.24 -11.89 12.22
N ARG A 266 -2.27 -12.37 12.92
CA ARG A 266 -2.26 -13.68 13.59
C ARG A 266 -2.05 -14.82 12.59
N ARG A 267 -2.75 -14.82 11.46
CA ARG A 267 -2.53 -15.81 10.38
C ARG A 267 -1.12 -15.72 9.78
N LYS A 268 -0.61 -14.50 9.59
CA LYS A 268 0.78 -14.28 9.13
C LYS A 268 1.83 -14.79 10.12
N LEU A 269 1.49 -14.86 11.41
CA LEU A 269 2.31 -15.45 12.47
C LEU A 269 2.00 -16.93 12.76
N GLY A 270 1.07 -17.54 12.03
CA GLY A 270 0.69 -18.94 12.26
C GLY A 270 -0.02 -19.19 13.60
N LEU A 271 -0.65 -18.14 14.17
CA LEU A 271 -1.49 -18.24 15.37
C LEU A 271 -2.91 -18.58 14.92
N VAL A 272 -3.25 -19.87 14.93
CA VAL A 272 -4.43 -20.40 14.21
C VAL A 272 -5.55 -20.86 15.13
N ARG A 273 -5.27 -21.10 16.42
CA ARG A 273 -6.26 -21.68 17.34
C ARG A 273 -6.88 -20.65 18.27
N THR A 274 -6.09 -20.11 19.18
CA THR A 274 -6.61 -19.32 20.30
C THR A 274 -6.21 -17.86 20.12
N GLU A 275 -7.16 -16.94 20.24
CA GLU A 275 -6.87 -15.50 20.33
C GLU A 275 -6.51 -15.17 21.77
N LEU A 276 -5.39 -14.50 21.98
CA LEU A 276 -4.98 -14.02 23.30
C LEU A 276 -4.81 -12.50 23.25
N ASP A 277 -5.11 -11.83 24.36
CA ASP A 277 -4.98 -10.36 24.48
C ASP A 277 -3.56 -9.86 24.17
N GLY A 278 -2.54 -10.70 24.39
CA GLY A 278 -1.14 -10.41 24.08
C GLY A 278 -0.78 -10.42 22.58
N ASP A 279 -1.66 -10.90 21.69
CA ASP A 279 -1.35 -11.05 20.27
C ASP A 279 -1.07 -9.71 19.60
N ALA A 280 -1.82 -8.66 19.96
CA ALA A 280 -1.59 -7.32 19.45
C ALA A 280 -0.23 -6.74 19.89
N ALA A 281 0.17 -6.99 21.13
CA ALA A 281 1.47 -6.55 21.66
C ALA A 281 2.63 -7.30 20.97
N LEU A 282 2.48 -8.60 20.74
CA LEU A 282 3.47 -9.41 20.01
C LEU A 282 3.68 -8.90 18.58
N VAL A 283 2.58 -8.55 17.89
CA VAL A 283 2.62 -7.94 16.55
C VAL A 283 3.31 -6.57 16.60
N ALA A 284 2.99 -5.72 17.57
CA ALA A 284 3.62 -4.41 17.72
C ALA A 284 5.13 -4.55 17.94
N LYS A 285 5.56 -5.47 18.81
CA LYS A 285 6.99 -5.73 19.07
C LYS A 285 7.73 -6.32 17.85
N LEU A 286 7.04 -7.12 17.02
CA LEU A 286 7.60 -7.58 15.74
C LEU A 286 7.92 -6.38 14.84
N LEU A 287 6.95 -5.50 14.63
CA LEU A 287 7.12 -4.34 13.77
C LEU A 287 8.18 -3.38 14.32
N GLU A 288 8.27 -3.20 15.64
CA GLU A 288 9.36 -2.47 16.29
C GLU A 288 10.72 -3.12 16.00
N THR A 289 10.83 -4.44 16.14
CA THR A 289 12.06 -5.19 15.84
C THR A 289 12.46 -5.04 14.37
N MET A 290 11.50 -5.10 13.45
CA MET A 290 11.74 -4.89 12.02
C MET A 290 12.19 -3.46 11.74
N HIS A 291 11.64 -2.46 12.45
CA HIS A 291 12.02 -1.07 12.30
C HIS A 291 13.46 -0.83 12.80
N LEU A 292 13.79 -1.31 14.00
CA LEU A 292 15.12 -1.18 14.61
C LEU A 292 16.22 -1.81 13.76
N THR A 293 15.92 -2.94 13.11
CA THR A 293 16.89 -3.70 12.32
C THR A 293 16.84 -3.40 10.82
N GLY A 294 15.89 -2.58 10.37
CA GLY A 294 15.62 -2.32 8.95
C GLY A 294 15.30 -3.60 8.17
N ALA A 295 14.61 -4.56 8.79
CA ALA A 295 14.33 -5.85 8.17
C ALA A 295 13.38 -5.73 6.98
N ASP A 296 13.64 -6.55 5.95
CA ASP A 296 12.76 -6.67 4.79
C ASP A 296 11.37 -7.17 5.22
N PHE A 297 10.33 -6.42 4.85
CA PHE A 297 8.98 -6.63 5.34
C PHE A 297 8.42 -7.99 4.91
N THR A 298 8.42 -8.24 3.60
CA THR A 298 7.87 -9.47 3.01
C THR A 298 8.69 -10.69 3.40
N ASN A 299 10.02 -10.61 3.27
CA ASN A 299 10.90 -11.75 3.51
C ASN A 299 10.92 -12.15 4.98
N THR A 300 10.79 -11.21 5.92
CA THR A 300 10.63 -11.52 7.35
C THR A 300 9.43 -12.44 7.58
N PHE A 301 8.24 -12.04 7.11
CA PHE A 301 7.04 -12.86 7.28
C PHE A 301 7.14 -14.20 6.54
N TYR A 302 7.71 -14.21 5.33
CA TYR A 302 7.88 -15.44 4.57
C TYR A 302 8.82 -16.42 5.31
N LEU A 303 9.98 -15.95 5.79
CA LEU A 303 10.95 -16.76 6.54
C LEU A 303 10.38 -17.28 7.86
N LEU A 304 9.54 -16.51 8.57
CA LEU A 304 8.90 -16.99 9.80
C LEU A 304 8.09 -18.27 9.58
N SER A 305 7.62 -18.54 8.36
CA SER A 305 6.89 -19.77 8.02
C SER A 305 7.72 -21.05 8.17
N SER A 306 9.06 -20.93 8.23
CA SER A 306 9.99 -22.03 8.48
C SER A 306 10.63 -21.97 9.86
N PHE A 307 10.06 -21.21 10.81
CA PHE A 307 10.59 -21.13 12.16
C PHE A 307 10.52 -22.51 12.85
N PRO A 308 11.62 -23.01 13.44
CA PRO A 308 11.62 -24.31 14.09
C PRO A 308 10.83 -24.28 15.41
N VAL A 309 9.69 -24.98 15.43
CA VAL A 309 8.87 -25.16 16.63
C VAL A 309 9.18 -26.53 17.24
N GLY A 310 10.03 -26.57 18.27
CA GLY A 310 10.43 -27.81 18.92
C GLY A 310 11.24 -27.60 20.21
N PRO A 311 11.24 -28.58 21.14
CA PRO A 311 11.88 -28.47 22.45
C PRO A 311 13.41 -28.41 22.39
N GLU A 312 14.01 -29.05 21.39
CA GLU A 312 15.42 -28.88 21.04
C GLU A 312 15.47 -28.02 19.78
N SER A 313 15.69 -26.72 19.94
CA SER A 313 15.71 -25.76 18.81
C SER A 313 16.95 -25.90 17.94
N LEU A 314 17.22 -27.11 17.46
CA LEU A 314 18.16 -27.42 16.39
C LEU A 314 17.77 -26.54 15.20
N GLY A 315 18.69 -25.73 14.69
CA GLY A 315 18.41 -24.78 13.61
C GLY A 315 18.12 -23.35 14.06
N LEU A 316 18.00 -23.03 15.35
CA LEU A 316 17.78 -21.64 15.80
C LEU A 316 18.94 -20.69 15.42
N PRO A 317 20.23 -21.08 15.57
CA PRO A 317 21.35 -20.25 15.11
C PRO A 317 21.31 -19.99 13.60
N GLU A 318 21.01 -21.02 12.81
CA GLU A 318 20.89 -20.94 11.35
C GLU A 318 19.70 -20.07 10.93
N PHE A 319 18.55 -20.24 11.59
CA PHE A 319 17.36 -19.43 11.38
C PHE A 319 17.62 -17.96 11.72
N LEU A 320 18.25 -17.69 12.86
CA LEU A 320 18.64 -16.33 13.27
C LEU A 320 19.62 -15.71 12.26
N ALA A 321 20.55 -16.49 11.71
CA ALA A 321 21.43 -16.02 10.65
C ALA A 321 20.65 -15.69 9.36
N ALA A 322 19.71 -16.54 8.95
CA ALA A 322 18.86 -16.28 7.78
C ALA A 322 17.96 -15.05 7.95
N LEU A 323 17.38 -14.86 9.15
CA LEU A 323 16.55 -13.72 9.48
C LEU A 323 17.35 -12.42 9.54
N THR A 324 18.53 -12.45 10.16
CA THR A 324 19.42 -11.28 10.21
C THR A 324 20.04 -10.94 8.86
N ALA A 325 20.13 -11.89 7.92
CA ALA A 325 20.48 -11.60 6.52
C ALA A 325 19.39 -10.79 5.79
N GLN A 326 18.15 -10.78 6.29
CA GLN A 326 17.09 -9.91 5.79
C GLN A 326 17.10 -8.51 6.41
N CYS A 327 17.96 -8.24 7.39
CA CYS A 327 18.15 -6.89 7.93
C CYS A 327 18.84 -5.97 6.93
N ALA A 328 18.68 -4.67 7.14
CA ALA A 328 19.43 -3.67 6.39
C ALA A 328 20.91 -3.75 6.76
N SER A 329 21.75 -3.75 5.73
CA SER A 329 23.19 -3.54 5.83
C SER A 329 23.49 -2.10 6.27
N LEU A 330 24.71 -1.89 6.74
CA LEU A 330 25.17 -0.56 7.12
C LEU A 330 25.13 0.43 5.95
N GLU A 331 25.40 -0.05 4.73
CA GLU A 331 25.34 0.75 3.50
C GLU A 331 23.90 1.15 3.17
N GLU A 332 22.95 0.22 3.23
CA GLU A 332 21.51 0.49 3.05
C GLU A 332 21.01 1.53 4.07
N LEU A 333 21.40 1.40 5.34
CA LEU A 333 21.03 2.36 6.39
C LEU A 333 21.64 3.75 6.15
N LYS A 334 22.94 3.81 5.81
CA LYS A 334 23.62 5.08 5.50
C LYS A 334 22.97 5.81 4.32
N LEU A 335 22.55 5.06 3.30
CA LEU A 335 21.83 5.62 2.15
C LEU A 335 20.43 6.11 2.55
N ALA A 336 19.68 5.32 3.33
CA ALA A 336 18.34 5.67 3.78
C ALA A 336 18.29 6.92 4.65
N PHE A 337 19.29 7.12 5.51
CA PHE A 337 19.43 8.28 6.41
C PHE A 337 20.31 9.40 5.85
N ARG A 338 20.68 9.34 4.55
CA ARG A 338 21.40 10.43 3.89
C ARG A 338 20.60 11.74 4.03
N PRO A 339 21.19 12.81 4.57
CA PRO A 339 20.57 14.13 4.62
C PRO A 339 20.20 14.58 3.22
N GLN A 340 19.02 15.17 3.08
CA GLN A 340 18.51 15.65 1.80
C GLN A 340 18.76 17.15 1.65
N MET A 341 19.02 17.84 2.76
CA MET A 341 19.30 19.27 2.80
C MET A 341 20.81 19.55 2.94
N ASP A 342 21.30 20.55 2.20
CA ASP A 342 22.66 21.05 2.37
C ASP A 342 22.86 21.56 3.81
N PRO A 343 23.99 21.27 4.49
CA PRO A 343 24.21 21.70 5.88
C PRO A 343 24.11 23.21 6.10
N ARG A 344 24.51 24.04 5.11
CA ARG A 344 24.39 25.51 5.21
C ARG A 344 22.94 25.94 5.12
N GLN A 345 22.17 25.29 4.25
CA GLN A 345 20.73 25.52 4.13
C GLN A 345 20.01 25.13 5.43
N LEU A 346 20.32 23.98 6.02
CA LEU A 346 19.75 23.56 7.30
C LEU A 346 20.09 24.56 8.42
N SER A 347 21.35 25.01 8.49
CA SER A 347 21.79 26.04 9.44
C SER A 347 21.02 27.36 9.28
N MET A 348 20.82 27.79 8.03
CA MET A 348 20.03 28.98 7.71
C MET A 348 18.56 28.81 8.13
N MET A 349 17.95 27.66 7.87
CA MET A 349 16.57 27.38 8.28
C MET A 349 16.40 27.39 9.80
N LEU A 350 17.37 26.85 10.55
CA LEU A 350 17.39 26.89 12.02
C LEU A 350 17.49 28.32 12.54
N MET A 351 18.37 29.16 11.96
CA MET A 351 18.45 30.57 12.32
C MET A 351 17.16 31.32 12.00
N LEU A 352 16.53 31.07 10.85
CA LEU A 352 15.26 31.67 10.46
C LEU A 352 14.12 31.26 11.38
N ALA A 353 14.06 29.99 11.80
CA ALA A 353 13.04 29.51 12.73
C ALA A 353 13.08 30.24 14.09
N GLN A 354 14.28 30.67 14.53
CA GLN A 354 14.48 31.42 15.77
C GLN A 354 14.27 32.93 15.59
N SER A 355 14.76 33.50 14.49
CA SER A 355 14.81 34.95 14.26
C SER A 355 13.56 35.53 13.59
N ASN A 356 12.90 34.77 12.71
CA ASN A 356 11.71 35.24 11.99
C ASN A 356 10.75 34.08 11.62
N PRO A 357 9.84 33.68 12.52
CA PRO A 357 8.91 32.57 12.31
C PRO A 357 7.96 32.73 11.12
N GLN A 358 7.62 33.97 10.74
CA GLN A 358 6.74 34.25 9.60
C GLN A 358 7.46 33.95 8.28
N LEU A 359 8.72 34.38 8.17
CA LEU A 359 9.54 34.08 6.99
C LEU A 359 9.87 32.59 6.90
N PHE A 360 10.11 31.94 8.05
CA PHE A 360 10.31 30.49 8.11
C PHE A 360 9.14 29.69 7.52
N ALA A 361 7.90 30.08 7.83
CA ALA A 361 6.70 29.41 7.33
C ALA A 361 6.55 29.46 5.79
N LEU A 362 7.24 30.37 5.09
CA LEU A 362 7.25 30.47 3.64
C LEU A 362 8.22 29.48 2.98
N PHE A 363 9.31 29.12 3.66
CA PHE A 363 10.40 28.31 3.08
C PHE A 363 10.47 26.89 3.62
N GLY A 364 9.78 26.58 4.72
CA GLY A 364 9.70 25.23 5.24
C GLY A 364 8.78 25.09 6.44
N THR A 365 8.65 23.87 6.92
CA THR A 365 7.90 23.55 8.12
C THR A 365 8.85 23.12 9.23
N ARG A 366 8.45 23.32 10.49
CA ARG A 366 9.23 22.82 11.64
C ARG A 366 9.42 21.31 11.54
N ALA A 367 8.40 20.59 11.10
CA ALA A 367 8.44 19.15 10.89
C ALA A 367 9.53 18.72 9.88
N ASN A 368 9.69 19.42 8.77
CA ASN A 368 10.71 19.10 7.77
C ASN A 368 12.12 19.32 8.33
N VAL A 369 12.34 20.41 9.07
CA VAL A 369 13.63 20.68 9.71
C VAL A 369 13.95 19.64 10.79
N THR A 370 12.96 19.24 11.60
CA THR A 370 13.13 18.18 12.61
C THR A 370 13.53 16.86 11.95
N LYS A 371 12.87 16.45 10.87
CA LYS A 371 13.22 15.23 10.12
C LYS A 371 14.66 15.28 9.56
N GLU A 372 15.08 16.41 9.01
CA GLU A 372 16.44 16.55 8.51
C GLU A 372 17.49 16.50 9.64
N LEU A 373 17.19 17.05 10.81
CA LEU A 373 18.05 16.91 11.99
C LEU A 373 18.16 15.45 12.46
N GLU A 374 17.05 14.72 12.49
CA GLU A 374 17.04 13.29 12.82
C GLU A 374 17.88 12.49 11.83
N ARG A 375 17.79 12.79 10.52
CA ARG A 375 18.63 12.16 9.49
C ARG A 375 20.13 12.39 9.74
N VAL A 376 20.52 13.64 10.03
CA VAL A 376 21.92 13.99 10.32
C VAL A 376 22.43 13.25 11.55
N GLU A 377 21.63 13.21 12.63
CA GLU A 377 22.01 12.50 13.85
C GLU A 377 22.18 10.99 13.60
N GLN A 378 21.24 10.37 12.90
CA GLN A 378 21.31 8.94 12.57
C GLN A 378 22.51 8.64 11.66
N GLN A 379 22.77 9.48 10.67
CA GLN A 379 23.94 9.32 9.80
C GLN A 379 25.25 9.32 10.61
N SER A 380 25.42 10.27 11.52
CA SER A 380 26.59 10.36 12.39
C SER A 380 26.77 9.10 13.26
N ARG A 381 25.66 8.58 13.82
CA ARG A 381 25.68 7.31 14.58
C ARG A 381 26.09 6.12 13.71
N LEU A 382 25.60 6.06 12.47
CA LEU A 382 25.91 4.98 11.52
C LEU A 382 27.36 5.05 11.00
N GLU A 383 27.98 6.24 10.97
CA GLU A 383 29.39 6.38 10.61
C GLU A 383 30.34 5.76 11.65
N GLN A 384 29.95 5.77 12.92
CA GLN A 384 30.73 5.23 14.04
C GLN A 384 30.50 3.72 14.26
N LEU A 385 29.46 3.14 13.65
CA LEU A 385 29.07 1.75 13.85
C LEU A 385 29.80 0.82 12.89
N SER A 386 30.37 -0.28 13.39
CA SER A 386 30.94 -1.33 12.54
C SER A 386 29.85 -2.32 12.06
N PRO A 387 30.04 -2.99 10.90
CA PRO A 387 29.11 -4.03 10.44
C PRO A 387 28.93 -5.18 11.44
N ALA A 388 29.98 -5.55 12.18
CA ALA A 388 29.93 -6.61 13.19
C ALA A 388 29.08 -6.21 14.40
N GLU A 389 29.19 -4.97 14.87
CA GLU A 389 28.36 -4.44 15.95
C GLU A 389 26.89 -4.34 15.54
N LEU A 390 26.60 -3.87 14.32
CA LEU A 390 25.25 -3.84 13.77
C LEU A 390 24.63 -5.25 13.74
N LEU A 391 25.37 -6.23 13.21
CA LEU A 391 24.90 -7.62 13.17
C LEU A 391 24.65 -8.17 14.57
N SER A 392 25.53 -7.90 15.54
CA SER A 392 25.38 -8.32 16.93
C SER A 392 24.11 -7.74 17.57
N LYS A 393 23.87 -6.42 17.39
CA LYS A 393 22.65 -5.75 17.86
C LYS A 393 21.39 -6.35 17.22
N ASN A 394 21.40 -6.53 15.90
CA ASN A 394 20.26 -7.11 15.17
C ASN A 394 19.95 -8.52 15.66
N ARG A 395 20.97 -9.35 15.91
CA ARG A 395 20.80 -10.70 16.49
C ARG A 395 20.16 -10.64 17.87
N GLY A 396 20.54 -9.68 18.71
CA GLY A 396 19.95 -9.48 20.04
C GLY A 396 18.46 -9.17 19.98
N HIS A 397 18.07 -8.17 19.19
CA HIS A 397 16.67 -7.79 19.01
C HIS A 397 15.80 -8.95 18.49
N TRP A 398 16.29 -9.68 17.49
CA TRP A 398 15.57 -10.82 16.93
C TRP A 398 15.50 -12.01 17.89
N ALA A 399 16.57 -12.30 18.64
CA ALA A 399 16.55 -13.38 19.62
C ALA A 399 15.51 -13.14 20.73
N GLU A 400 15.42 -11.90 21.21
CA GLU A 400 14.43 -11.49 22.21
C GLU A 400 12.99 -11.67 21.69
N TRP A 401 12.69 -11.16 20.50
CA TRP A 401 11.35 -11.32 19.93
C TRP A 401 11.00 -12.78 19.60
N LEU A 402 11.95 -13.56 19.06
CA LEU A 402 11.73 -14.98 18.76
C LEU A 402 11.47 -15.81 20.01
N GLN A 403 12.03 -15.43 21.16
CA GLN A 403 11.73 -16.07 22.44
C GLN A 403 10.26 -15.87 22.84
N GLU A 404 9.74 -14.64 22.72
CA GLU A 404 8.33 -14.34 22.98
C GLU A 404 7.40 -15.00 21.98
N TYR A 405 7.77 -14.97 20.69
CA TYR A 405 7.02 -15.64 19.64
C TYR A 405 6.91 -17.15 19.88
N ARG A 406 8.03 -17.81 20.25
CA ARG A 406 8.01 -19.23 20.63
C ARG A 406 7.10 -19.49 21.82
N ALA A 407 7.22 -18.69 22.89
CA ALA A 407 6.37 -18.84 24.07
C ALA A 407 4.88 -18.68 23.72
N ARG A 408 4.56 -17.84 22.73
CA ARG A 408 3.19 -17.69 22.24
C ARG A 408 2.73 -18.85 21.36
N LEU A 409 3.59 -19.42 20.52
CA LEU A 409 3.28 -20.60 19.73
C LEU A 409 3.01 -21.82 20.61
N GLU A 410 3.75 -21.97 21.70
CA GLU A 410 3.50 -23.02 22.70
C GLU A 410 2.07 -22.95 23.25
N LYS A 411 1.59 -21.75 23.59
CA LYS A 411 0.20 -21.52 24.01
C LYS A 411 -0.82 -21.78 22.91
N ASP A 412 -0.47 -21.54 21.64
CA ASP A 412 -1.36 -21.88 20.51
C ASP A 412 -1.48 -23.39 20.31
N ARG A 413 -0.43 -24.13 20.71
CA ARG A 413 -0.32 -25.60 20.66
C ARG A 413 -0.87 -26.28 21.92
N GLU A 414 -1.14 -25.55 23.00
CA GLU A 414 -1.70 -26.13 24.22
C GLU A 414 -3.02 -26.87 23.94
N GLY A 415 -3.15 -28.09 24.49
CA GLY A 415 -4.33 -28.93 24.32
C GLY A 415 -4.41 -29.69 22.99
N VAL A 416 -3.37 -29.62 22.14
CA VAL A 416 -3.30 -30.43 20.91
C VAL A 416 -2.67 -31.79 21.17
N SER A 417 -3.38 -32.87 20.84
CA SER A 417 -2.89 -34.25 20.98
C SER A 417 -1.88 -34.66 19.89
N ASP A 418 -1.96 -34.03 18.71
CA ASP A 418 -1.12 -34.30 17.54
C ASP A 418 -0.32 -33.05 17.16
N SER A 419 0.96 -33.03 17.55
CA SER A 419 1.87 -31.91 17.29
C SER A 419 2.20 -31.76 15.81
N ASP A 420 2.21 -32.85 15.05
CA ASP A 420 2.54 -32.83 13.62
C ASP A 420 1.39 -32.21 12.82
N ALA A 421 0.14 -32.53 13.19
CA ALA A 421 -1.04 -31.91 12.62
C ALA A 421 -1.09 -30.39 12.89
N TRP A 422 -0.73 -29.95 14.10
CA TRP A 422 -0.64 -28.52 14.40
C TRP A 422 0.46 -27.84 13.60
N GLN A 423 1.65 -28.45 13.48
CA GLN A 423 2.75 -27.90 12.70
C GLN A 423 2.37 -27.77 11.21
N ALA A 424 1.71 -28.78 10.65
CA ALA A 424 1.22 -28.74 9.27
C ALA A 424 0.17 -27.63 9.06
N GLU A 425 -0.76 -27.45 10.00
CA GLU A 425 -1.76 -26.38 9.96
C GLU A 425 -1.09 -24.99 10.05
N HIS A 426 -0.17 -24.81 11.00
CA HIS A 426 0.62 -23.60 11.22
C HIS A 426 1.35 -23.17 9.93
N THR A 427 2.17 -24.07 9.37
CA THR A 427 2.94 -23.80 8.15
C THR A 427 2.03 -23.52 6.95
N ARG A 428 0.97 -24.31 6.77
CA ARG A 428 -0.01 -24.10 5.68
C ARG A 428 -0.68 -22.73 5.77
N VAL A 429 -1.09 -22.30 6.97
CA VAL A 429 -1.72 -20.99 7.15
C VAL A 429 -0.73 -19.86 6.89
N MET A 430 0.50 -19.96 7.36
CA MET A 430 1.52 -18.94 7.09
C MET A 430 1.83 -18.85 5.60
N HIS A 431 2.05 -19.97 4.92
CA HIS A 431 2.28 -20.00 3.48
C HIS A 431 1.13 -19.41 2.64
N ALA A 432 -0.12 -19.53 3.11
CA ALA A 432 -1.29 -18.94 2.46
C ALA A 432 -1.48 -17.44 2.75
N ASN A 433 -0.77 -16.85 3.71
CA ASN A 433 -0.93 -15.44 4.11
C ASN A 433 0.37 -14.62 4.03
N ASN A 434 1.53 -15.27 3.86
CA ASN A 434 2.83 -14.64 3.69
C ASN A 434 3.28 -14.82 2.24
N PRO A 435 3.12 -13.79 1.38
CA PRO A 435 3.56 -13.89 0.01
C PRO A 435 5.09 -14.05 -0.04
N LYS A 436 5.55 -14.90 -0.96
CA LYS A 436 6.95 -15.00 -1.37
C LYS A 436 7.35 -13.84 -2.29
N TYR A 437 6.39 -13.35 -3.09
CA TYR A 437 6.61 -12.30 -4.08
C TYR A 437 5.64 -11.15 -3.89
N VAL A 438 6.17 -9.92 -3.94
CA VAL A 438 5.41 -8.68 -4.06
C VAL A 438 5.98 -7.86 -5.21
N LEU A 439 5.19 -6.94 -5.78
CA LEU A 439 5.66 -6.07 -6.86
C LEU A 439 6.56 -4.95 -6.30
N ARG A 440 7.80 -5.32 -5.96
CA ARG A 440 8.82 -4.36 -5.50
C ARG A 440 9.11 -3.36 -6.61
N ASN A 441 9.51 -2.14 -6.24
CA ASN A 441 9.74 -1.06 -7.21
C ASN A 441 10.81 -1.42 -8.24
N TYR A 442 11.90 -2.09 -7.83
CA TYR A 442 12.96 -2.51 -8.77
C TYR A 442 12.48 -3.57 -9.77
N ILE A 443 11.59 -4.48 -9.35
CA ILE A 443 11.01 -5.50 -10.25
C ILE A 443 10.16 -4.82 -11.32
N ALA A 444 9.34 -3.85 -10.92
CA ALA A 444 8.58 -3.05 -11.87
C ALA A 444 9.49 -2.25 -12.79
N GLN A 445 10.56 -1.65 -12.26
CA GLN A 445 11.52 -0.86 -13.03
C GLN A 445 12.23 -1.70 -14.10
N ASN A 446 12.75 -2.87 -13.75
CA ASN A 446 13.39 -3.78 -14.70
C ASN A 446 12.43 -4.16 -15.85
N ALA A 447 11.17 -4.45 -15.52
CA ALA A 447 10.14 -4.75 -16.51
C ALA A 447 9.82 -3.56 -17.43
N ILE A 448 9.84 -2.33 -16.88
CA ILE A 448 9.64 -1.09 -17.63
C ILE A 448 10.80 -0.86 -18.59
N GLU A 449 12.04 -0.97 -18.13
CA GLU A 449 13.25 -0.75 -18.94
C GLU A 449 13.34 -1.74 -20.10
N ALA A 450 13.06 -3.02 -19.85
CA ALA A 450 12.97 -4.03 -20.90
C ALA A 450 11.88 -3.66 -21.94
N ALA A 451 10.69 -3.25 -21.47
CA ALA A 451 9.57 -2.90 -22.34
C ALA A 451 9.80 -1.62 -23.16
N GLU A 452 10.53 -0.64 -22.61
CA GLU A 452 10.93 0.58 -23.32
C GLU A 452 11.82 0.26 -24.52
N ASN A 453 12.71 -0.74 -24.36
CA ASN A 453 13.55 -1.34 -25.40
C ASN A 453 12.80 -2.30 -26.34
N GLY A 454 11.51 -2.54 -26.11
CA GLY A 454 10.65 -3.37 -26.95
C GLY A 454 10.58 -4.84 -26.54
N ASP A 455 11.23 -5.23 -25.44
CA ASP A 455 11.10 -6.57 -24.86
C ASP A 455 10.03 -6.62 -23.76
N PHE A 456 8.88 -7.21 -24.09
CA PHE A 456 7.78 -7.41 -23.13
C PHE A 456 7.85 -8.75 -22.39
N SER A 457 8.92 -9.54 -22.57
CA SER A 457 9.05 -10.85 -21.92
C SER A 457 9.16 -10.72 -20.40
N GLU A 458 9.83 -9.68 -19.90
CA GLU A 458 9.97 -9.41 -18.46
C GLU A 458 8.63 -9.03 -17.82
N VAL A 459 7.84 -8.16 -18.46
CA VAL A 459 6.48 -7.82 -17.98
C VAL A 459 5.61 -9.08 -17.86
N ARG A 460 5.70 -10.01 -18.82
CA ARG A 460 4.96 -11.28 -18.79
C ARG A 460 5.46 -12.23 -17.72
N ARG A 461 6.78 -12.32 -17.50
CA ARG A 461 7.38 -13.10 -16.41
C ARG A 461 6.92 -12.59 -15.05
N VAL A 462 7.02 -11.28 -14.83
CA VAL A 462 6.57 -10.64 -13.57
C VAL A 462 5.07 -10.82 -13.37
N LEU A 463 4.24 -10.64 -14.40
CA LEU A 463 2.81 -10.94 -14.29
C LEU A 463 2.58 -12.39 -13.86
N LYS A 464 3.25 -13.35 -14.50
CA LYS A 464 3.08 -14.78 -14.18
C LYS A 464 3.48 -15.12 -12.74
N LEU A 465 4.54 -14.48 -12.25
CA LEU A 465 4.98 -14.58 -10.87
C LEU A 465 3.91 -14.06 -9.89
N LEU A 466 3.34 -12.89 -10.21
CA LEU A 466 2.33 -12.23 -9.38
C LEU A 466 0.97 -12.91 -9.39
N GLU A 467 0.67 -13.75 -10.39
CA GLU A 467 -0.53 -14.61 -10.38
C GLU A 467 -0.49 -15.64 -9.22
N THR A 468 0.71 -15.90 -8.69
CA THR A 468 0.97 -16.95 -7.71
C THR A 468 1.93 -16.45 -6.62
N PRO A 469 1.56 -15.41 -5.86
CA PRO A 469 2.50 -14.70 -5.00
C PRO A 469 2.86 -15.47 -3.72
N TYR A 470 2.10 -16.53 -3.39
CA TYR A 470 2.26 -17.36 -2.19
C TYR A 470 3.03 -18.66 -2.50
N HIS A 471 3.48 -19.33 -1.43
CA HIS A 471 4.21 -20.60 -1.54
C HIS A 471 3.40 -21.69 -2.26
N ARG A 472 4.10 -22.55 -3.01
CA ARG A 472 3.54 -23.76 -3.63
C ARG A 472 4.47 -24.94 -3.43
N ASP A 473 3.90 -26.04 -2.97
CA ASP A 473 4.63 -27.30 -2.78
C ASP A 473 5.17 -27.82 -4.13
N GLY A 474 6.45 -28.19 -4.16
CA GLY A 474 7.09 -28.75 -5.35
C GLY A 474 7.48 -27.74 -6.43
N GLU A 475 7.46 -26.43 -6.13
CA GLU A 475 8.05 -25.43 -7.03
C GLU A 475 9.54 -25.70 -7.26
N ALA A 476 9.93 -25.81 -8.53
CA ALA A 476 11.32 -25.72 -8.92
C ALA A 476 11.87 -24.34 -8.48
N THR A 477 13.13 -24.30 -8.04
CA THR A 477 13.88 -23.06 -7.90
C THR A 477 13.69 -22.20 -9.15
N GLU A 478 13.55 -20.88 -8.97
CA GLU A 478 13.40 -19.93 -10.08
C GLU A 478 14.39 -20.29 -11.21
N PRO A 479 13.95 -20.31 -12.48
CA PRO A 479 14.82 -20.72 -13.57
C PRO A 479 16.12 -19.92 -13.53
N GLU A 480 17.26 -20.57 -13.78
CA GLU A 480 18.56 -19.87 -13.87
C GLU A 480 18.43 -18.70 -14.86
N GLY A 481 18.67 -17.47 -14.37
CA GLY A 481 18.45 -16.23 -15.14
C GLY A 481 17.06 -15.59 -14.99
N ALA A 482 16.27 -15.97 -13.96
CA ALA A 482 14.99 -15.33 -13.63
C ALA A 482 15.14 -13.87 -13.14
N GLY A 483 16.32 -13.48 -12.66
CA GLY A 483 16.65 -12.06 -12.58
C GLY A 483 16.87 -11.53 -13.99
N GLY A 484 16.10 -10.52 -14.42
CA GLY A 484 16.30 -9.86 -15.72
C GLY A 484 17.78 -9.54 -15.99
N ALA A 485 18.17 -9.43 -17.27
CA ALA A 485 19.58 -9.32 -17.67
C ALA A 485 20.40 -8.23 -16.92
N ASP A 486 19.73 -7.18 -16.41
CA ASP A 486 20.33 -6.09 -15.62
C ASP A 486 20.21 -6.24 -14.08
N SER A 487 19.48 -7.23 -13.55
CA SER A 487 19.38 -7.48 -12.10
C SER A 487 20.52 -8.33 -11.53
N GLY A 488 21.53 -8.65 -12.34
CA GLY A 488 22.64 -9.53 -11.95
C GLY A 488 22.21 -10.96 -11.61
N GLY A 489 21.03 -11.41 -12.09
CA GLY A 489 20.50 -12.75 -11.79
C GLY A 489 19.88 -12.89 -10.40
N LEU A 490 19.57 -11.79 -9.71
CA LEU A 490 18.88 -11.82 -8.42
C LEU A 490 17.47 -12.42 -8.54
N SER A 491 17.12 -13.28 -7.57
CA SER A 491 15.78 -13.86 -7.47
C SER A 491 14.73 -12.79 -7.21
N TYR A 492 13.51 -12.95 -7.73
CA TYR A 492 12.41 -12.01 -7.46
C TYR A 492 11.96 -11.98 -5.99
N SER A 493 12.34 -12.99 -5.19
CA SER A 493 12.15 -13.03 -3.74
C SER A 493 13.29 -12.37 -2.94
N SER A 494 14.36 -11.93 -3.60
CA SER A 494 15.48 -11.30 -2.90
C SER A 494 15.12 -9.91 -2.38
N LYS A 495 15.94 -9.43 -1.41
CA LYS A 495 16.00 -8.01 -1.08
C LYS A 495 16.29 -7.18 -2.34
N PRO A 496 15.84 -5.91 -2.39
CA PRO A 496 16.20 -5.02 -3.48
C PRO A 496 17.73 -4.84 -3.57
N PRO A 497 18.29 -4.69 -4.78
CA PRO A 497 19.68 -4.28 -4.94
C PRO A 497 19.87 -2.83 -4.44
N LEU A 498 21.09 -2.46 -4.05
CA LEU A 498 21.40 -1.14 -3.47
C LEU A 498 20.92 0.05 -4.33
N TRP A 499 21.05 -0.03 -5.66
CA TRP A 499 20.63 1.04 -6.57
C TRP A 499 19.12 1.31 -6.51
N ALA A 500 18.32 0.32 -6.12
CA ALA A 500 16.87 0.46 -6.05
C ALA A 500 16.43 1.45 -4.95
N ALA A 501 17.28 1.71 -3.96
CA ALA A 501 17.00 2.70 -2.91
C ALA A 501 16.93 4.14 -3.45
N GLU A 502 17.47 4.40 -4.64
CA GLU A 502 17.40 5.70 -5.31
C GLU A 502 16.21 5.80 -6.29
N LEU A 503 15.40 4.74 -6.43
CA LEU A 503 14.22 4.78 -7.28
C LEU A 503 13.18 5.76 -6.74
N CYS A 504 12.84 6.73 -7.58
CA CYS A 504 11.82 7.73 -7.32
C CYS A 504 10.58 7.41 -8.17
N VAL A 505 9.43 7.24 -7.52
CA VAL A 505 8.15 7.04 -8.19
C VAL A 505 7.31 8.30 -8.04
N THR A 506 6.88 8.85 -9.17
CA THR A 506 6.09 10.08 -9.29
C THR A 506 4.77 9.85 -10.02
#